data_AF-A0A2J8WTM4-F1
#
_entry.id   AF-A0A2J8WTM4-F1
#
_cell.length_a   1.000
_cell.length_b   1.000
_cell.length_c   1.000
_cell.angle_alpha   90.00
_cell.angle_beta   90.00
_cell.angle_gamma   90.00
#
_symmetry.space_group_name_H-M   'P 1'
#
loop_
_entity.id
_entity.type
_entity.pdbx_description
1 polymer ?
#
loop_
_entity_poly.entity_id
_entity_poly.type
_entity_poly.pdbx_seq_one_letter_code
_entity_poly.pdbx_strand_id
1 'polypeptide(L)' 'KYKVWDSYGRPLYNSQPHEHPITSVAWAPDGELFAVGSFHTLRLCDKTGFLFHQMKDYKQAKVTYFKW' A
#
# COMPACT_ATOMS: atom_id res chain seq x y z
N LYS A 1 -6.97 -6.88 -0.80
CA LYS A 1 -6.12 -6.94 -2.02
C LYS A 1 -6.05 -5.55 -2.63
N TYR A 2 -4.91 -5.16 -3.16
CA TYR A 2 -4.77 -3.94 -3.96
C TYR A 2 -4.32 -4.34 -5.37
N LYS A 3 -4.56 -3.44 -6.32
CA LYS A 3 -4.07 -3.56 -7.69
C LYS A 3 -3.43 -2.25 -8.07
N VAL A 4 -2.49 -2.33 -8.98
CA VAL A 4 -1.87 -1.16 -9.60
C VAL A 4 -2.17 -1.23 -11.09
N TRP A 5 -2.48 -0.07 -11.67
CA TRP A 5 -2.83 0.07 -13.08
C TRP A 5 -1.92 1.12 -13.72
N ASP A 6 -1.70 0.99 -15.02
CA ASP A 6 -1.09 2.04 -15.81
C ASP A 6 -2.11 3.16 -16.13
N SER A 7 -1.62 4.25 -16.73
CA SER A 7 -2.45 5.37 -17.17
C SER A 7 -3.47 5.00 -18.26
N TYR A 8 -3.29 3.85 -18.91
CA TYR A 8 -4.19 3.31 -19.93
C TYR A 8 -5.21 2.32 -19.35
N GLY A 9 -5.24 2.13 -18.03
CA GLY A 9 -6.15 1.23 -17.31
C GLY A 9 -5.76 -0.24 -17.33
N ARG A 10 -4.56 -0.60 -17.81
CA ARG A 10 -4.06 -1.98 -17.81
C ARG A 10 -3.53 -2.33 -16.43
N PRO A 11 -3.86 -3.52 -15.88
CA PRO A 11 -3.36 -3.95 -14.59
C PRO A 11 -1.86 -4.26 -14.70
N LEU A 12 -1.04 -3.52 -13.95
CA LEU A 12 0.40 -3.75 -13.81
C LEU A 12 0.69 -4.79 -12.74
N TYR A 13 -0.07 -4.77 -11.64
CA TYR A 13 0.14 -5.65 -10.51
C TYR A 13 -1.15 -6.00 -9.79
N ASN A 14 -1.16 -7.20 -9.19
CA ASN A 14 -2.25 -7.69 -8.37
C ASN A 14 -1.68 -8.32 -7.11
N SER A 15 -2.02 -7.75 -5.96
CA SER A 15 -1.57 -8.29 -4.68
C SER A 15 -2.30 -9.60 -4.36
N GLN A 16 -1.63 -10.47 -3.60
CA GLN A 16 -2.32 -11.57 -2.95
C GLN A 16 -3.44 -11.05 -2.01
N PRO A 17 -4.44 -11.89 -1.67
CA PRO A 17 -5.43 -11.56 -0.66
C PRO A 17 -4.74 -11.10 0.64
N HIS A 18 -5.23 -10.02 1.22
CA HIS A 18 -4.77 -9.56 2.52
C HIS A 18 -5.62 -10.23 3.60
N GLU A 19 -5.00 -10.58 4.72
CA GLU A 19 -5.68 -11.15 5.90
C GLU A 19 -6.73 -10.19 6.49
N HIS A 20 -6.47 -8.89 6.38
CA HIS A 20 -7.37 -7.85 6.84
C HIS A 20 -7.77 -6.89 5.71
N PRO A 21 -8.94 -6.23 5.80
CA PRO A 21 -9.32 -5.18 4.86
C PRO A 21 -8.27 -4.06 4.82
N ILE A 22 -8.05 -3.52 3.63
CA ILE A 22 -7.22 -2.33 3.45
C ILE A 22 -8.10 -1.14 3.82
N THR A 23 -7.60 -0.30 4.72
CA THR A 23 -8.34 0.86 5.25
C THR A 23 -7.83 2.18 4.69
N SER A 24 -6.57 2.23 4.25
CA SER A 24 -5.96 3.43 3.68
C SER A 24 -4.91 3.09 2.63
N VAL A 25 -4.75 4.00 1.66
CA VAL A 25 -3.71 3.97 0.64
C VAL A 25 -3.22 5.40 0.43
N ALA A 26 -1.91 5.61 0.36
CA ALA A 26 -1.31 6.93 0.11
C ALA A 26 -0.08 6.81 -0.79
N TRP A 27 -0.03 7.61 -1.85
CA TRP A 27 1.14 7.71 -2.72
C TRP A 27 2.16 8.70 -2.16
N ALA A 28 3.42 8.47 -2.50
CA ALA A 28 4.49 9.43 -2.35
C ALA A 28 4.30 10.62 -3.29
N PRO A 29 4.72 11.84 -2.89
CA PRO A 29 4.72 13.01 -3.77
C PRO A 29 5.58 12.80 -5.02
N ASP A 30 6.63 11.98 -4.91
CA ASP A 30 7.49 11.62 -6.05
C ASP A 30 6.87 10.56 -6.97
N GLY A 31 5.80 9.88 -6.54
CA GLY A 31 5.12 8.83 -7.29
C GLY A 31 5.91 7.52 -7.40
N GLU A 32 7.04 7.38 -6.72
CA GLU A 32 7.88 6.18 -6.77
C GLU A 32 7.38 5.11 -5.79
N LEU A 33 6.79 5.53 -4.68
CA LEU A 33 6.33 4.62 -3.64
C LEU A 33 4.87 4.89 -3.26
N PHE A 34 4.21 3.89 -2.71
CA PHE A 34 2.92 4.04 -2.05
C PHE A 34 2.81 3.17 -0.81
N ALA A 35 2.10 3.67 0.20
CA ALA A 35 1.80 2.96 1.41
C ALA A 35 0.38 2.39 1.36
N VAL A 36 0.23 1.16 1.86
CA VAL A 36 -1.04 0.45 2.03
C VAL A 36 -1.20 0.12 3.50
N GLY A 37 -2.21 0.72 4.13
CA GLY A 37 -2.55 0.50 5.53
C GLY A 37 -3.70 -0.49 5.69
N SER A 38 -3.50 -1.48 6.53
CA SER A 38 -4.53 -2.45 6.91
C SER A 38 -4.51 -2.67 8.43
N PHE A 39 -5.47 -3.40 8.97
CA PHE A 39 -5.54 -3.67 10.40
C PHE A 39 -4.26 -4.41 10.83
N HIS A 40 -3.46 -3.78 11.69
CA HIS A 40 -2.14 -4.26 12.18
C HIS A 40 -1.04 -4.47 11.13
N THR A 41 -1.25 -4.10 9.87
CA THR A 41 -0.21 -4.27 8.84
C THR A 41 -0.02 -3.02 8.02
N LEU A 42 1.24 -2.67 7.82
CA LEU A 42 1.66 -1.62 6.92
C LEU A 42 2.51 -2.21 5.81
N ARG A 43 2.19 -1.89 4.57
CA ARG A 43 3.03 -2.27 3.42
C ARG A 43 3.44 -1.02 2.67
N LEU A 44 4.72 -0.89 2.40
CA LEU A 44 5.28 0.07 1.48
C LEU A 44 5.56 -0.67 0.17
N CYS A 45 5.01 -0.17 -0.92
CA CYS A 45 5.12 -0.75 -2.23
C CYS A 45 5.74 0.25 -3.19
N ASP A 46 6.43 -0.26 -4.20
CA ASP A 46 6.93 0.52 -5.34
C ASP A 46 5.80 0.80 -6.33
N LYS A 47 5.95 1.81 -7.19
CA LYS A 47 4.99 2.21 -8.25
C LYS A 47 4.60 1.07 -9.18
N THR A 48 5.45 0.06 -9.29
CA THR A 48 5.22 -1.18 -10.04
C THR A 48 4.24 -2.13 -9.33
N GLY A 49 3.91 -1.87 -8.06
CA GLY A 49 3.05 -2.67 -7.19
C GLY A 49 3.79 -3.69 -6.35
N PHE A 50 5.09 -3.87 -6.53
CA PHE A 50 5.89 -4.79 -5.73
C PHE A 50 6.05 -4.31 -4.28
N LEU A 51 5.98 -5.26 -3.34
CA LEU A 51 6.21 -4.99 -1.92
C LEU A 51 7.68 -4.66 -1.70
N PHE A 52 7.95 -3.43 -1.24
CA PHE A 52 9.29 -3.00 -0.86
C PHE A 52 9.55 -3.31 0.62
N HIS A 53 8.61 -2.96 1.51
CA HIS A 53 8.74 -3.21 2.93
C HIS A 53 7.40 -3.54 3.59
N GLN A 54 7.42 -4.38 4.62
CA GLN A 54 6.23 -4.72 5.39
C GLN A 54 6.50 -4.65 6.88
N MET A 55 5.67 -3.88 7.58
CA MET A 55 5.59 -3.88 9.03
C MET A 55 4.33 -4.62 9.49
N LYS A 56 4.50 -5.50 10.49
CA LYS A 56 3.41 -6.24 11.16
C LYS A 56 3.37 -5.82 12.64
N ASP A 57 2.22 -5.97 13.27
CA ASP A 57 2.00 -5.77 14.71
C ASP A 57 2.22 -4.32 15.19
N TYR A 58 1.86 -3.34 14.37
CA TYR A 58 1.84 -1.94 14.80
C TYR A 58 0.67 -1.73 15.78
N LYS A 59 0.98 -1.62 17.08
CA LYS A 59 -0.01 -1.32 18.13
C LYS A 59 -0.55 0.10 17.94
N GLN A 60 -1.75 0.21 17.39
CA GLN A 60 -2.53 1.45 17.26
C GLN A 60 -1.79 2.66 16.70
N ALA A 61 -1.12 2.54 15.56
CA ALA A 61 -1.02 3.72 14.68
C ALA A 61 -2.24 3.69 13.76
N LYS A 62 -3.28 4.44 14.15
CA LYS A 62 -4.25 4.92 13.17
C LYS A 62 -3.42 5.76 12.21
N VAL A 63 -3.03 5.18 11.07
CA VAL A 63 -2.34 5.92 10.03
C VAL A 63 -3.37 6.89 9.45
N THR A 64 -3.48 8.02 10.12
CA THR A 64 -4.41 9.07 9.76
C THR A 64 -3.73 9.97 8.72
N TYR A 65 -2.40 10.07 8.75
CA TYR A 65 -1.60 10.78 7.78
C TYR A 65 -0.21 10.11 7.64
N PHE A 66 0.07 9.51 6.48
CA PHE A 66 1.45 9.37 6.04
C PHE A 66 1.88 10.71 5.46
N LYS A 67 2.79 11.39 6.15
CA LYS A 67 3.52 12.51 5.57
C LYS A 67 4.89 12.00 5.15
N TRP A 68 5.23 12.25 3.90
CA TRP A 68 6.54 12.01 3.33
C TRP A 68 7.51 13.09 3.79
#